data_AF-A0A2V5J8E6-F1
#
_entry.id   AF-A0A2V5J8E6-F1
#
_cell.length_a   1.000
_cell.length_b   1.000
_cell.length_c   1.000
_cell.angle_alpha   90.00
_cell.angle_beta   90.00
_cell.angle_gamma   90.00
#
_symmetry.space_group_name_H-M   'P 1'
#
loop_
_entity.id
_entity.type
_entity.pdbx_description
1 polymer ?
#
loop_
_entity_poly.entity_id
_entity_poly.type
_entity_poly.pdbx_seq_one_letter_code
_entity_poly.pdbx_strand_id
1 'polypeptide(L)' 'MSAAEVIAEIKALSSEERDRVIEFLVSDQELRKDLQDSLLLEARREEPGRPLEDVLRDLNL' A
#
# COMPACT_ATOMS: atom_id res chain seq x y z
N MET A 1 -12.47 -15.58 5.72
CA MET A 1 -11.01 -15.45 5.77
C MET A 1 -10.70 -13.97 5.89
N SER A 2 -10.05 -13.56 6.98
CA SER A 2 -9.65 -12.16 7.27
C SER A 2 -8.27 -11.86 6.68
N ALA A 3 -7.93 -10.58 6.54
CA ALA A 3 -6.59 -10.16 6.11
C ALA A 3 -5.49 -10.71 7.03
N ALA A 4 -5.76 -10.80 8.34
CA ALA A 4 -4.82 -11.36 9.30
C ALA A 4 -4.57 -12.86 9.09
N GLU A 5 -5.61 -13.63 8.76
CA GLU A 5 -5.52 -15.06 8.45
C GLU A 5 -4.70 -15.29 7.16
N VAL A 6 -4.95 -14.51 6.12
CA VAL A 6 -4.18 -14.58 4.85
C VAL A 6 -2.70 -14.28 5.08
N ILE A 7 -2.37 -13.27 5.87
CA ILE A 7 -0.97 -12.94 6.19
C ILE A 7 -0.30 -14.07 6.98
N ALA A 8 -1.02 -14.71 7.91
CA ALA A 8 -0.49 -15.83 8.67
C ALA A 8 -0.19 -17.04 7.77
N GLU A 9 -1.07 -17.34 6.82
CA GLU A 9 -0.85 -18.40 5.82
C GLU A 9 0.35 -18.11 4.93
N ILE A 10 0.50 -16.89 4.41
CA ILE A 10 1.66 -16.49 3.60
C ILE A 10 2.97 -16.60 4.40
N LYS A 11 2.95 -16.26 5.70
CA LYS A 11 4.10 -16.39 6.60
C LYS A 11 4.46 -17.85 6.91
N ALA A 12 3.52 -18.78 6.79
CA ALA A 12 3.75 -20.21 7.00
C ALA A 12 4.36 -20.90 5.76
N LEU A 13 4.30 -20.27 4.58
CA LEU A 13 4.93 -20.77 3.35
C LEU A 13 6.45 -20.82 3.47
N SER A 14 7.06 -21.77 2.75
CA SER A 14 8.50 -21.79 2.53
C SER A 14 8.98 -20.50 1.83
N SER A 15 10.28 -20.20 1.89
CA SER A 15 10.82 -19.00 1.23
C SER A 15 10.53 -19.00 -0.26
N GLU A 16 10.69 -20.14 -0.94
CA GLU A 16 10.47 -20.25 -2.39
C GLU A 16 8.99 -20.03 -2.76
N GLU A 17 8.06 -20.58 -1.99
CA GLU A 17 6.62 -20.36 -2.22
C GLU A 17 6.22 -18.91 -1.92
N ARG A 18 6.79 -18.32 -0.88
CA ARG A 18 6.56 -16.92 -0.54
C ARG A 18 7.07 -15.98 -1.63
N ASP A 19 8.23 -16.27 -2.21
CA ASP A 19 8.78 -15.49 -3.31
C ASP A 19 7.85 -15.54 -4.53
N ARG A 20 7.29 -16.71 -4.87
CA ARG A 20 6.29 -16.83 -5.95
C ARG A 20 5.01 -16.06 -5.65
N VAL A 21 4.52 -16.08 -4.41
CA VAL A 21 3.35 -15.30 -4.00
C VAL A 21 3.63 -13.80 -4.11
N ILE A 22 4.79 -13.35 -3.65
CA ILE A 22 5.21 -11.95 -3.76
C ILE A 22 5.34 -11.55 -5.23
N GLU A 23 5.95 -12.38 -6.07
CA GLU A 23 6.11 -12.13 -7.49
C GLU A 23 4.75 -12.03 -8.20
N PHE A 24 3.81 -12.91 -7.85
CA PHE A 24 2.42 -12.83 -8.31
C PHE A 24 1.75 -11.51 -7.89
N LEU A 25 1.84 -11.14 -6.60
CA LEU A 25 1.25 -9.89 -6.09
C LEU A 25 1.87 -8.66 -6.76
N VAL A 26 3.19 -8.63 -6.96
CA VAL A 26 3.90 -7.53 -7.62
C VAL A 26 3.62 -7.50 -9.13
N SER A 27 3.23 -8.62 -9.76
CA SER A 27 2.86 -8.65 -11.17
C SER A 27 1.52 -7.95 -11.44
N ASP A 28 0.64 -7.89 -10.45
CA ASP A 28 -0.66 -7.23 -10.53
C ASP A 28 -0.48 -5.70 -10.61
N GLN A 29 -1.07 -5.09 -11.64
CA GLN A 29 -0.94 -3.64 -11.85
C GLN A 29 -1.81 -2.83 -10.89
N GLU A 30 -2.99 -3.31 -10.53
CA GLU A 30 -3.90 -2.63 -9.61
C GLU A 30 -3.33 -2.67 -8.20
N LEU A 31 -2.89 -3.85 -7.75
CA LEU A 31 -2.28 -4.00 -6.43
C LEU A 31 -1.01 -3.15 -6.27
N ARG A 32 -0.19 -3.02 -7.33
CA ARG A 32 0.99 -2.14 -7.32
C ARG A 32 0.63 -0.68 -7.13
N LYS A 33 -0.44 -0.20 -7.78
CA LYS A 33 -0.90 1.18 -7.64
C LYS A 33 -1.39 1.43 -6.22
N ASP A 34 -2.22 0.53 -5.70
CA ASP A 34 -2.74 0.62 -4.33
C ASP A 34 -1.61 0.60 -3.29
N LEU A 35 -0.57 -0.22 -3.51
CA LEU A 35 0.60 -0.26 -2.65
C LEU A 35 1.39 1.05 -2.71
N GLN A 36 1.57 1.65 -3.90
CA GLN A 36 2.23 2.95 -4.03
C GLN A 36 1.46 4.05 -3.31
N ASP A 37 0.14 4.08 -3.44
CA ASP A 37 -0.72 5.03 -2.75
C ASP A 37 -0.66 4.85 -1.22
N SER A 38 -0.66 3.60 -0.75
CA SER A 38 -0.52 3.28 0.68
C SER A 38 0.82 3.76 1.24
N LEU A 39 1.92 3.56 0.51
CA LEU A 39 3.24 4.04 0.90
C LEU A 39 3.31 5.58 0.92
N LEU A 40 2.68 6.24 -0.05
CA LEU A 40 2.58 7.70 -0.08
C LEU A 40 1.81 8.22 1.14
N LEU A 41 0.66 7.63 1.46
CA LEU A 41 -0.12 8.02 2.63
C LEU A 41 0.65 7.80 3.93
N GLU A 42 1.36 6.68 4.06
CA GLU A 42 2.15 6.38 5.25
C GLU A 42 3.31 7.36 5.41
N ALA A 43 4.01 7.68 4.32
CA ALA A 43 5.08 8.69 4.33
C ALA A 43 4.59 10.08 4.76
N ARG A 44 3.32 10.37 4.48
CA ARG A 44 2.66 11.65 4.82
C ARG A 44 1.93 11.62 6.16
N ARG A 45 1.96 10.49 6.89
CA ARG A 45 1.21 10.32 8.16
C ARG A 45 1.61 11.33 9.22
N GLU A 46 2.88 11.74 9.24
CA GLU A 46 3.43 12.73 10.19
C GLU A 46 3.45 14.16 9.63
N GLU A 47 2.97 14.38 8.40
CA GLU A 47 2.85 15.74 7.89
C GLU A 47 1.79 16.51 8.70
N PRO A 48 2.09 17.75 9.12
CA PRO A 48 1.09 18.59 9.76
C PRO A 48 -0.10 18.73 8.81
N GLY A 49 -1.29 18.38 9.32
CA GLY A 49 -2.51 18.46 8.54
C GLY A 49 -2.71 19.86 8.00
N ARG A 50 -2.77 19.98 6.67
CA ARG A 50 -3.08 21.24 5.99
C ARG A 50 -4.57 21.25 5.63
N PRO A 51 -5.30 22.36 5.86
CA PRO A 51 -6.66 22.50 5.35
C PRO A 51 -6.73 22.27 3.84
N LEU A 52 -7.73 21.51 3.38
CA LEU A 52 -7.93 21.25 1.96
C LEU A 52 -8.01 22.55 1.15
N GLU A 53 -8.63 23.58 1.74
CA GLU A 53 -8.76 24.94 1.17
C GLU A 53 -7.41 25.55 0.79
N ASP A 54 -6.39 25.34 1.63
CA ASP A 54 -5.05 25.87 1.38
C ASP A 54 -4.32 25.08 0.28
N VAL A 55 -4.58 23.76 0.19
CA VAL A 55 -4.05 22.92 -0.89
C VAL A 55 -4.66 23.30 -2.24
N LEU A 56 -5.99 23.50 -2.28
CA LEU A 56 -6.70 23.89 -3.49
C LEU A 56 -6.24 25.27 -3.99
N ARG A 57 -6.04 26.21 -3.06
CA ARG A 57 -5.51 27.54 -3.37
C ARG A 57 -4.13 27.48 -4.03
N ASP A 58 -3.22 26.65 -3.53
CA ASP A 58 -1.88 26.49 -4.12
C ASP A 58 -1.91 25.86 -5.51
N LEU A 59 -2.91 25.02 -5.78
CA LEU A 59 -3.11 24.35 -7.07
C LEU A 59 -3.90 25.20 -8.08
N ASN A 60 -4.33 26.42 -7.72
CA ASN A 60 -5.23 27.26 -8.51
C ASN A 60 -6.53 26.53 -8.94
N LEU A 61 -7.09 25.72 -8.03
CA LEU A 61 -8.37 25.03 -8.21
C LEU A 61 -9.50 25.73 -7.44
#